data_AF-A0A2G5HP83-F1
#
_entry.id   AF-A0A2G5HP83-F1
#
_cell.length_a   1.000
_cell.length_b   1.000
_cell.length_c   1.000
_cell.angle_alpha   90.00
_cell.angle_beta   90.00
_cell.angle_gamma   90.00
#
_symmetry.space_group_name_H-M   'P 1'
#
loop_
_entity.id
_entity.type
_entity.pdbx_description
1 polymer ?
#
loop_
_entity_poly.entity_id
_entity_poly.type
_entity_poly.pdbx_seq_one_letter_code
_entity_poly.pdbx_strand_id
1 'polypeptide(L)'
;MSSTGGLSYSATLSQGLPATSKQFSSASSQAQQAPSNDQSSAQRSRGQQASHIDRANHSQPEAHRKRRPSPSHIPQTGNEEQNVYVLTLLTDKPLHERMTDLRKRYFPKKINKLAAHLTLFHALPESKLESKIIHTLLEVTKTTSPFRVEATEPFRLKKGFAISVSNQHGGNQAKSIHRQLQQAWKGEGWLSQQDAGGCRVHYTLMNKVDDEGEVQNALDELKSFWKGDGGKAEGLALWRYDRGFWRWERKFSFKGESGS
;
A
#
# COMPACT_ATOMS: atom_id res chain seq x y z
N MET A 1 9.81 25.41 4.95
CA MET A 1 9.73 24.00 5.42
C MET A 1 8.40 23.42 4.96
N SER A 2 8.39 22.59 3.90
CA SER A 2 7.13 22.13 3.30
C SER A 2 6.81 20.71 3.76
N SER A 3 5.89 20.57 4.71
CA SER A 3 5.44 19.28 5.24
C SER A 3 4.41 18.66 4.29
N THR A 4 4.84 17.73 3.43
CA THR A 4 3.96 16.93 2.58
C THR A 4 3.51 15.67 3.33
N GLY A 5 2.70 15.86 4.37
CA GLY A 5 2.03 14.77 5.08
C GLY A 5 1.18 13.93 4.12
N GLY A 6 1.27 12.60 4.24
CA GLY A 6 0.44 11.68 3.46
C GLY A 6 -1.03 11.85 3.81
N LEU A 7 -1.87 12.12 2.80
CA LEU A 7 -3.30 12.34 2.99
C LEU A 7 -3.97 11.04 3.44
N SER A 8 -4.41 11.02 4.70
CA SER A 8 -5.35 10.03 5.25
C SER A 8 -6.77 10.33 4.76
N TYR A 9 -7.64 9.31 4.74
CA TYR A 9 -9.07 9.32 4.37
C TYR A 9 -9.85 10.63 4.61
N SER A 10 -9.65 11.28 5.76
CA SER A 10 -10.32 12.52 6.14
C SER A 10 -9.87 13.76 5.34
N ALA A 11 -8.64 13.80 4.85
CA ALA A 11 -8.08 14.94 4.11
C ALA A 11 -8.46 14.95 2.62
N THR A 12 -8.96 13.84 2.09
CA THR A 12 -9.43 13.72 0.69
C THR A 12 -10.88 14.17 0.51
N LEU A 13 -11.67 14.23 1.59
CA LEU A 13 -13.11 14.57 1.52
C LEU A 13 -13.42 16.03 1.84
N SER A 14 -12.54 16.77 2.53
CA SER A 14 -12.74 18.19 2.86
C SER A 14 -12.20 19.16 1.82
N GLN A 15 -11.24 18.72 1.00
CA GLN A 15 -10.69 19.48 -0.12
C GLN A 15 -10.98 18.74 -1.42
N GLY A 16 -11.97 19.19 -2.18
CA GLY A 16 -12.06 18.87 -3.59
C GLY A 16 -10.82 19.44 -4.28
N LEU A 17 -9.83 18.60 -4.53
CA LEU A 17 -8.53 19.05 -5.03
C LEU A 17 -8.64 19.50 -6.51
N PRO A 18 -7.93 20.57 -6.88
CA PRO A 18 -8.16 21.27 -8.14
C PRO A 18 -7.75 20.44 -9.36
N ALA A 19 -8.42 20.68 -10.49
CA ALA A 19 -8.08 20.08 -11.77
C ALA A 19 -6.64 20.41 -12.16
N THR A 20 -5.79 19.38 -12.30
CA THR A 20 -4.40 19.56 -12.77
C THR A 20 -4.37 19.72 -14.28
N SER A 21 -4.67 20.92 -14.76
CA SER A 21 -4.34 21.32 -16.13
C SER A 21 -2.83 21.42 -16.31
N LYS A 22 -2.25 20.63 -17.22
CA LYS A 22 -0.94 20.91 -17.82
C LYS A 22 -0.98 20.71 -19.33
N GLN A 23 -1.31 21.78 -20.03
CA GLN A 23 -0.83 22.04 -21.39
C GLN A 23 0.59 22.62 -21.36
N PHE A 24 1.12 22.86 -22.57
CA PHE A 24 2.45 23.36 -22.91
C PHE A 24 3.58 22.33 -22.75
N SER A 25 4.48 22.11 -23.70
CA SER A 25 4.59 22.31 -25.16
C SER A 25 6.09 22.20 -25.45
N SER A 26 6.46 21.69 -26.61
CA SER A 26 7.84 21.48 -27.04
C SER A 26 8.68 22.75 -27.16
N ALA A 27 9.96 22.67 -26.77
CA ALA A 27 11.05 23.42 -27.39
C ALA A 27 12.35 22.59 -27.33
N SER A 28 13.12 22.57 -28.42
CA SER A 28 14.32 21.76 -28.60
C SER A 28 15.58 22.63 -28.53
N SER A 29 16.72 22.08 -28.09
CA SER A 29 18.05 22.58 -28.46
C SER A 29 19.13 21.49 -28.36
N GLN A 30 19.97 21.41 -29.39
CA GLN A 30 21.16 20.54 -29.48
C GLN A 30 22.45 21.38 -29.30
N ALA A 31 23.53 20.71 -28.88
CA ALA A 31 24.98 20.94 -29.16
C ALA A 31 25.78 20.47 -27.91
N GLN A 32 26.69 19.49 -27.91
CA GLN A 32 27.87 19.14 -28.73
C GLN A 32 29.18 19.90 -28.42
N GLN A 33 30.14 19.10 -27.90
CA GLN A 33 31.61 19.15 -28.03
C GLN A 33 32.48 20.00 -27.07
N ALA A 34 33.71 19.51 -26.87
CA ALA A 34 34.79 19.94 -25.96
C ALA A 34 35.95 20.59 -26.79
N PRO A 35 37.26 20.75 -26.38
CA PRO A 35 38.09 19.95 -25.45
C PRO A 35 39.22 20.65 -24.62
N SER A 36 39.95 19.84 -23.83
CA SER A 36 41.42 19.80 -23.55
C SER A 36 42.26 21.01 -23.05
N ASN A 37 42.93 20.85 -21.89
CA ASN A 37 44.40 20.91 -21.61
C ASN A 37 44.68 21.30 -20.13
N ASP A 38 45.86 21.10 -19.52
CA ASP A 38 46.90 20.03 -19.56
C ASP A 38 47.93 20.31 -18.43
N GLN A 39 48.61 19.28 -17.89
CA GLN A 39 49.84 19.33 -17.04
C GLN A 39 49.83 20.22 -15.75
N SER A 40 50.66 20.06 -14.71
CA SER A 40 51.54 19.01 -14.16
C SER A 40 51.70 19.32 -12.63
N SER A 41 52.51 18.69 -11.76
CA SER A 41 53.59 17.71 -11.92
C SER A 41 53.67 16.70 -10.74
N ALA A 42 54.75 16.70 -9.93
CA ALA A 42 55.13 15.64 -8.99
C ALA A 42 55.95 16.15 -7.79
N GLN A 43 55.89 15.45 -6.64
CA GLN A 43 57.11 15.09 -5.89
C GLN A 43 56.91 13.92 -4.91
N ARG A 44 58.03 13.31 -4.48
CA ARG A 44 58.13 12.03 -3.77
C ARG A 44 58.51 12.22 -2.30
N SER A 45 58.09 11.29 -1.44
CA SER A 45 58.93 10.80 -0.33
C SER A 45 58.59 9.35 0.04
N ARG A 46 59.59 8.58 0.44
CA ARG A 46 59.49 7.16 0.86
C ARG A 46 59.41 7.08 2.38
N GLY A 47 58.66 6.10 2.90
CA GLY A 47 58.74 5.62 4.28
C GLY A 47 58.46 4.12 4.34
N GLN A 48 59.43 3.35 4.84
CA GLN A 48 59.28 1.96 5.30
C GLN A 48 58.63 1.99 6.72
N GLN A 49 58.10 0.95 7.37
CA GLN A 49 58.06 -0.51 7.16
C GLN A 49 56.99 -1.13 8.11
N ALA A 50 56.80 -2.46 8.03
CA ALA A 50 56.34 -3.36 9.10
C ALA A 50 54.84 -3.42 9.52
N SER A 51 54.25 -4.58 9.23
CA SER A 51 53.35 -5.42 10.06
C SER A 51 52.30 -4.79 10.99
N HIS A 52 51.02 -5.14 10.77
CA HIS A 52 50.28 -6.07 11.65
C HIS A 52 49.06 -6.63 10.90
N ILE A 53 48.82 -7.95 10.98
CA ILE A 53 47.63 -8.61 10.42
C ILE A 53 46.60 -8.74 11.53
N ASP A 54 45.66 -7.80 11.61
CA ASP A 54 44.48 -7.93 12.47
C ASP A 54 43.22 -8.22 11.66
N ARG A 55 42.69 -9.43 11.84
CA ARG A 55 41.39 -9.88 11.30
C ARG A 55 40.24 -9.22 12.07
N ALA A 56 40.05 -7.93 11.90
CA ALA A 56 38.85 -7.25 12.38
C ALA A 56 37.74 -7.37 11.32
N ASN A 57 36.94 -8.45 11.39
CA ASN A 57 35.77 -8.68 10.53
C ASN A 57 34.64 -7.66 10.83
N HIS A 58 34.87 -6.41 10.44
CA HIS A 58 33.87 -5.35 10.46
C HIS A 58 32.84 -5.62 9.37
N SER A 59 31.82 -6.41 9.74
CA SER A 59 30.57 -6.49 9.00
C SER A 59 29.91 -5.11 9.02
N GLN A 60 30.25 -4.27 8.05
CA GLN A 60 29.60 -2.98 7.88
C GLN A 60 28.08 -3.21 7.73
N PRO A 61 27.23 -2.46 8.44
CA PRO A 61 25.79 -2.62 8.30
C PRO A 61 25.41 -2.32 6.84
N GLU A 62 24.80 -3.30 6.17
CA GLU A 62 24.38 -3.15 4.77
C GLU A 62 23.52 -1.88 4.61
N ALA A 63 24.08 -0.86 3.96
CA ALA A 63 23.38 0.35 3.61
C ALA A 63 22.08 -0.03 2.90
N HIS A 64 20.94 0.45 3.40
CA HIS A 64 19.60 -0.02 3.05
C HIS A 64 19.34 -0.15 1.54
N ARG A 65 19.69 -1.31 0.97
CA ARG A 65 19.33 -1.69 -0.40
C ARG A 65 17.81 -1.63 -0.48
N LYS A 66 17.30 -0.75 -1.35
CA LYS A 66 15.87 -0.59 -1.62
C LYS A 66 15.32 -1.97 -2.02
N ARG A 67 14.69 -2.67 -1.08
CA ARG A 67 14.18 -4.02 -1.32
C ARG A 67 13.19 -3.97 -2.48
N ARG A 68 13.54 -4.62 -3.59
CA ARG A 68 12.60 -4.85 -4.70
C ARG A 68 11.39 -5.63 -4.15
N PRO A 69 10.16 -5.40 -4.66
CA PRO A 69 9.03 -6.24 -4.32
C PRO A 69 9.33 -7.72 -4.58
N SER A 70 8.72 -8.62 -3.80
CA SER A 70 8.71 -10.04 -4.15
C SER A 70 8.10 -10.20 -5.55
N PRO A 71 8.62 -11.09 -6.42
CA PRO A 71 8.01 -11.39 -7.71
C PRO A 71 6.52 -11.77 -7.60
N SER A 72 6.12 -12.38 -6.48
CA SER A 72 4.73 -12.71 -6.17
C SER A 72 3.78 -11.50 -6.03
N HIS A 73 4.33 -10.29 -5.89
CA HIS A 73 3.59 -9.02 -5.71
C HIS A 73 3.65 -8.12 -6.96
N ILE A 74 4.26 -8.59 -8.06
CA ILE A 74 4.41 -7.83 -9.31
C ILE A 74 3.31 -8.27 -10.29
N PRO A 75 2.63 -7.34 -11.00
CA PRO A 75 1.70 -7.68 -12.07
C PRO A 75 2.38 -8.48 -13.19
N GLN A 76 1.64 -9.36 -13.84
CA GLN A 76 2.12 -10.26 -14.88
C GLN A 76 1.77 -9.72 -16.29
N THR A 77 1.90 -8.41 -16.53
CA THR A 77 1.54 -7.74 -17.80
C THR A 77 2.57 -7.91 -18.92
N GLY A 78 3.70 -8.57 -18.66
CA GLY A 78 4.80 -8.75 -19.60
C GLY A 78 5.72 -7.53 -19.78
N ASN A 79 5.39 -6.40 -19.17
CA ASN A 79 6.17 -5.16 -19.18
C ASN A 79 6.32 -4.61 -17.75
N GLU A 80 7.27 -3.70 -17.52
CA GLU A 80 7.32 -2.95 -16.25
C GLU A 80 6.20 -1.90 -16.20
N GLU A 81 5.35 -1.98 -15.17
CA GLU A 81 4.29 -1.00 -14.92
C GLU A 81 4.86 0.27 -14.28
N GLN A 82 4.57 1.45 -14.84
CA GLN A 82 5.03 2.74 -14.30
C GLN A 82 4.40 3.03 -12.93
N ASN A 83 3.11 2.75 -12.79
CA ASN A 83 2.39 2.78 -11.53
C ASN A 83 1.62 1.47 -11.31
N VAL A 84 1.34 1.16 -10.03
CA VAL A 84 0.39 0.13 -9.65
C VAL A 84 -0.63 0.70 -8.67
N TYR A 85 -1.81 0.10 -8.64
CA TYR A 85 -2.94 0.57 -7.87
C TYR A 85 -3.37 -0.45 -6.82
N VAL A 86 -3.70 0.06 -5.63
CA VAL A 86 -4.28 -0.71 -4.53
C VAL A 86 -5.79 -0.53 -4.57
N LEU A 87 -6.55 -1.61 -4.41
CA LEU A 87 -8.00 -1.56 -4.23
C LEU A 87 -8.36 -1.92 -2.79
N THR A 88 -9.16 -1.07 -2.15
CA THR A 88 -9.64 -1.29 -0.78
C THR A 88 -11.17 -1.28 -0.72
N LEU A 89 -11.75 -2.05 0.19
CA LEU A 89 -13.13 -1.87 0.61
C LEU A 89 -13.25 -0.54 1.39
N LEU A 90 -14.17 0.33 0.97
CA LEU A 90 -14.44 1.60 1.63
C LEU A 90 -15.49 1.42 2.71
N THR A 91 -15.13 1.72 3.95
CA THR A 91 -16.04 1.73 5.10
C THR A 91 -16.54 3.15 5.41
N ASP A 92 -17.64 3.24 6.14
CA ASP A 92 -18.17 4.49 6.66
C ASP A 92 -17.13 5.25 7.50
N LYS A 93 -17.33 6.56 7.62
CA LYS A 93 -16.40 7.45 8.32
C LYS A 93 -16.21 7.05 9.81
N PRO A 94 -17.27 6.79 10.60
CA PRO A 94 -17.11 6.44 12.01
C PRO A 94 -16.26 5.18 12.25
N LEU A 95 -16.51 4.07 11.54
CA LEU A 95 -15.70 2.85 11.68
C LEU A 95 -14.26 3.09 11.18
N HIS A 96 -14.10 3.81 10.06
CA HIS A 96 -12.78 4.11 9.53
C HIS A 96 -11.92 4.93 10.50
N GLU A 97 -12.49 5.95 11.15
CA GLU A 97 -11.78 6.80 12.12
C GLU A 97 -11.33 5.98 13.33
N ARG A 98 -12.22 5.19 13.94
CA ARG A 98 -11.88 4.33 15.10
C ARG A 98 -10.81 3.30 14.77
N MET A 99 -10.89 2.63 13.61
CA MET A 99 -9.85 1.70 13.14
C MET A 99 -8.52 2.41 12.89
N THR A 100 -8.57 3.64 12.36
CA THR A 100 -7.38 4.45 12.10
C THR A 100 -6.70 4.91 13.38
N ASP A 101 -7.45 5.20 14.44
CA ASP A 101 -6.88 5.60 15.72
C ASP A 101 -6.23 4.43 16.47
N LEU A 102 -6.81 3.22 16.42
CA LEU A 102 -6.13 2.00 16.85
C LEU A 102 -4.82 1.79 16.07
N ARG A 103 -4.84 2.01 14.75
CA ARG A 103 -3.63 1.89 13.92
C ARG A 103 -2.59 2.98 14.24
N LYS A 104 -3.00 4.21 14.57
CA LYS A 104 -2.08 5.26 15.05
C LYS A 104 -1.46 4.92 16.42
N ARG A 105 -2.20 4.23 17.30
CA ARG A 105 -1.73 3.76 18.61
C ARG A 105 -0.66 2.67 18.47
N TYR A 106 -0.93 1.65 17.66
CA TYR A 106 -0.11 0.43 17.62
C TYR A 106 0.88 0.31 16.44
N PHE A 107 0.68 1.00 15.32
CA PHE A 107 1.61 0.87 14.19
C PHE A 107 2.85 1.74 14.43
N PRO A 108 4.09 1.23 14.26
CA PRO A 108 5.30 1.98 14.57
C PRO A 108 5.36 3.35 13.86
N LYS A 109 5.30 4.44 14.64
CA LYS A 109 5.05 5.81 14.15
C LYS A 109 5.98 6.24 13.01
N LYS A 110 7.27 5.85 13.07
CA LYS A 110 8.29 6.18 12.06
C LYS A 110 7.99 5.63 10.66
N ILE A 111 7.15 4.59 10.54
CA ILE A 111 6.82 3.92 9.28
C ILE A 111 5.31 3.87 8.99
N ASN A 112 4.46 4.45 9.86
CA ASN A 112 3.03 4.49 9.63
C ASN A 112 2.65 5.61 8.65
N LYS A 113 2.54 5.26 7.37
CA LYS A 113 2.19 6.21 6.28
C LYS A 113 0.71 6.23 5.91
N LEU A 114 -0.11 5.35 6.49
CA LEU A 114 -1.46 5.04 6.00
C LEU A 114 -2.48 4.99 7.13
N ALA A 115 -3.71 5.40 6.82
CA ALA A 115 -4.89 5.11 7.62
C ALA A 115 -5.20 3.59 7.68
N ALA A 116 -6.13 3.17 8.53
CA ALA A 116 -6.58 1.79 8.56
C ALA A 116 -7.41 1.45 7.31
N HIS A 117 -7.24 0.25 6.77
CA HIS A 117 -7.81 -0.12 5.47
C HIS A 117 -8.06 -1.63 5.39
N LEU A 118 -8.98 -2.00 4.48
CA LEU A 118 -9.31 -3.38 4.13
C LEU A 118 -8.90 -3.62 2.67
N THR A 119 -7.69 -4.12 2.44
CA THR A 119 -7.16 -4.34 1.09
C THR A 119 -7.82 -5.54 0.42
N LEU A 120 -8.27 -5.35 -0.82
CA LEU A 120 -8.73 -6.40 -1.72
C LEU A 120 -7.63 -6.80 -2.71
N PHE A 121 -7.01 -5.81 -3.38
CA PHE A 121 -5.93 -6.01 -4.35
C PHE A 121 -4.75 -5.08 -4.05
N HIS A 122 -3.51 -5.53 -4.29
CA HIS A 122 -2.27 -4.88 -3.84
C HIS A 122 -1.49 -4.22 -4.97
N ALA A 123 -1.55 -4.79 -6.18
CA ALA A 123 -0.85 -4.30 -7.36
C ALA A 123 -1.67 -4.55 -8.63
N LEU A 124 -2.68 -3.71 -8.86
CA LEU A 124 -3.39 -3.63 -10.14
C LEU A 124 -2.56 -2.80 -11.13
N PRO A 125 -2.29 -3.28 -12.36
CA PRO A 125 -1.45 -2.58 -13.34
C PRO A 125 -2.12 -1.34 -13.93
N GLU A 126 -1.34 -0.28 -14.16
CA GLU A 126 -1.79 0.95 -14.82
C GLU A 126 -2.18 0.70 -16.27
N SER A 127 -1.46 -0.18 -16.98
CA SER A 127 -1.74 -0.55 -18.38
C SER A 127 -3.13 -1.16 -18.62
N LYS A 128 -3.83 -1.57 -17.55
CA LYS A 128 -5.19 -2.14 -17.59
C LYS A 128 -6.24 -1.25 -16.92
N LEU A 129 -5.85 -0.06 -16.45
CA LEU A 129 -6.67 0.77 -15.57
C LEU A 129 -7.99 1.20 -16.23
N GLU A 130 -7.90 2.00 -17.29
CA GLU A 130 -9.07 2.50 -18.02
C GLU A 130 -9.69 1.42 -18.93
N SER A 131 -8.89 0.51 -19.49
CA SER A 131 -9.36 -0.50 -20.45
C SER A 131 -10.11 -1.68 -19.82
N LYS A 132 -9.90 -1.97 -18.54
CA LYS A 132 -10.49 -3.13 -17.83
C LYS A 132 -10.92 -2.82 -16.41
N ILE A 133 -9.98 -2.39 -15.56
CA ILE A 133 -10.19 -2.32 -14.11
C ILE A 133 -11.35 -1.39 -13.75
N ILE A 134 -11.37 -0.18 -14.29
CA ILE A 134 -12.43 0.82 -14.01
C ILE A 134 -13.81 0.32 -14.46
N HIS A 135 -13.90 -0.31 -15.64
CA HIS A 135 -15.16 -0.87 -16.13
C HIS A 135 -15.68 -1.98 -15.20
N THR A 136 -14.85 -2.97 -14.84
CA THR A 136 -15.27 -4.05 -13.93
C THR A 136 -15.65 -3.52 -12.55
N LEU A 137 -14.94 -2.51 -12.03
CA LEU A 137 -15.28 -1.86 -10.76
C LEU A 137 -16.64 -1.17 -10.82
N LEU A 138 -16.98 -0.49 -11.93
CA LEU A 138 -18.30 0.12 -12.11
C LEU A 138 -19.42 -0.93 -12.21
N GLU A 139 -19.19 -2.03 -12.92
CA GLU A 139 -20.16 -3.14 -13.05
C GLU A 139 -20.47 -3.79 -11.70
N VAL A 140 -19.43 -4.20 -10.95
CA VAL A 140 -19.58 -4.83 -9.64
C VAL A 140 -20.19 -3.87 -8.61
N THR A 141 -19.80 -2.59 -8.61
CA THR A 141 -20.38 -1.62 -7.66
C THR A 141 -21.79 -1.17 -8.00
N LYS A 142 -22.21 -1.27 -9.27
CA LYS A 142 -23.61 -1.03 -9.68
C LYS A 142 -24.58 -2.05 -9.07
N THR A 143 -24.19 -3.32 -8.99
CA THR A 143 -25.05 -4.42 -8.49
C THR A 143 -24.82 -4.75 -7.01
N THR A 144 -23.67 -4.37 -6.43
CA THR A 144 -23.40 -4.55 -5.00
C THR A 144 -24.14 -3.51 -4.17
N SER A 145 -24.97 -3.96 -3.23
CA SER A 145 -25.64 -3.12 -2.23
C SER A 145 -24.71 -2.84 -1.04
N PRO A 146 -24.74 -1.63 -0.43
CA PRO A 146 -24.00 -1.34 0.80
C PRO A 146 -24.33 -2.31 1.96
N PHE A 147 -23.31 -2.90 2.62
CA PHE A 147 -23.50 -3.99 3.60
C PHE A 147 -22.81 -3.73 4.95
N ARG A 148 -23.25 -4.43 6.01
CA ARG A 148 -22.65 -4.36 7.36
C ARG A 148 -21.26 -5.00 7.38
N VAL A 149 -20.30 -4.31 7.98
CA VAL A 149 -18.94 -4.79 8.26
C VAL A 149 -18.72 -4.78 9.77
N GLU A 150 -18.18 -5.87 10.31
CA GLU A 150 -17.76 -5.94 11.71
C GLU A 150 -16.27 -6.31 11.82
N ALA A 151 -15.54 -5.47 12.53
CA ALA A 151 -14.19 -5.73 12.99
C ALA A 151 -14.28 -6.54 14.30
N THR A 152 -13.86 -7.80 14.28
CA THR A 152 -14.04 -8.75 15.40
C THR A 152 -12.73 -9.03 16.12
N GLU A 153 -12.19 -10.24 16.07
CA GLU A 153 -11.10 -10.65 16.97
C GLU A 153 -9.72 -10.14 16.51
N PRO A 154 -8.88 -9.63 17.44
CA PRO A 154 -7.46 -9.39 17.21
C PRO A 154 -6.68 -10.71 17.07
N PHE A 155 -5.88 -10.82 16.01
CA PHE A 155 -5.08 -12.01 15.73
C PHE A 155 -3.62 -11.67 15.38
N ARG A 156 -2.72 -12.60 15.71
CA ARG A 156 -1.28 -12.46 15.52
C ARG A 156 -0.90 -12.54 14.03
N LEU A 157 0.03 -11.69 13.61
CA LEU A 157 0.76 -11.77 12.35
C LEU A 157 2.24 -12.10 12.64
N LYS A 158 3.00 -12.52 11.63
CA LYS A 158 4.43 -12.86 11.79
C LYS A 158 5.29 -11.75 12.40
N LYS A 159 4.95 -10.47 12.16
CA LYS A 159 5.70 -9.29 12.63
C LYS A 159 4.78 -8.17 13.15
N GLY A 160 3.69 -8.54 13.83
CA GLY A 160 2.65 -7.62 14.26
C GLY A 160 1.31 -8.29 14.56
N PHE A 161 0.21 -7.56 14.43
CA PHE A 161 -1.16 -8.08 14.59
C PHE A 161 -2.19 -7.26 13.81
N ALA A 162 -3.37 -7.84 13.65
CA ALA A 162 -4.50 -7.24 12.94
C ALA A 162 -5.84 -7.56 13.64
N ILE A 163 -6.88 -6.78 13.34
CA ILE A 163 -8.26 -7.14 13.67
C ILE A 163 -8.91 -7.80 12.46
N SER A 164 -9.53 -8.95 12.66
CA SER A 164 -10.24 -9.69 11.63
C SER A 164 -11.60 -9.06 11.28
N VAL A 165 -12.11 -9.31 10.08
CA VAL A 165 -13.50 -8.97 9.72
C VAL A 165 -14.37 -10.22 9.84
N SER A 166 -15.57 -10.09 10.42
CA SER A 166 -16.55 -11.17 10.55
C SER A 166 -16.89 -11.79 9.19
N ASN A 167 -16.85 -13.12 9.06
CA ASN A 167 -17.30 -13.78 7.84
C ASN A 167 -18.80 -13.53 7.56
N GLN A 168 -19.63 -13.50 8.62
CA GLN A 168 -21.07 -13.23 8.51
C GLN A 168 -21.33 -11.75 8.16
N HIS A 169 -20.59 -10.83 8.78
CA HIS A 169 -20.77 -9.39 8.62
C HIS A 169 -19.55 -8.75 7.91
N GLY A 170 -19.54 -8.89 6.59
CA GLY A 170 -18.67 -8.15 5.68
C GLY A 170 -17.57 -8.99 5.02
N GLY A 171 -17.08 -10.03 5.69
CA GLY A 171 -15.99 -10.88 5.21
C GLY A 171 -16.38 -11.73 4.00
N ASN A 172 -17.55 -12.38 4.03
CA ASN A 172 -18.06 -13.14 2.88
C ASN A 172 -18.42 -12.23 1.70
N GLN A 173 -18.99 -11.05 1.97
CA GLN A 173 -19.31 -10.03 0.96
C GLN A 173 -18.03 -9.51 0.28
N ALA A 174 -17.02 -9.13 1.05
CA ALA A 174 -15.71 -8.71 0.54
C ALA A 174 -15.03 -9.82 -0.29
N LYS A 175 -15.12 -11.08 0.16
CA LYS A 175 -14.60 -12.25 -0.57
C LYS A 175 -15.37 -12.53 -1.87
N SER A 176 -16.68 -12.25 -1.90
CA SER A 176 -17.51 -12.33 -3.11
C SER A 176 -17.11 -11.25 -4.12
N ILE A 177 -17.01 -9.99 -3.70
CA ILE A 177 -16.56 -8.87 -4.53
C ILE A 177 -15.17 -9.14 -5.11
N HIS A 178 -14.22 -9.55 -4.26
CA HIS A 178 -12.88 -9.93 -4.72
C HIS A 178 -12.92 -11.06 -5.75
N ARG A 179 -13.75 -12.10 -5.53
CA ARG A 179 -13.88 -13.21 -6.48
C ARG A 179 -14.44 -12.75 -7.83
N GLN A 180 -15.47 -11.91 -7.84
CA GLN A 180 -16.07 -11.39 -9.09
C GLN A 180 -15.04 -10.58 -9.89
N LEU A 181 -14.35 -9.64 -9.24
CA LEU A 181 -13.27 -8.85 -9.84
C LEU A 181 -12.13 -9.75 -10.35
N GLN A 182 -11.67 -10.68 -9.51
CA GLN A 182 -10.61 -11.63 -9.88
C GLN A 182 -11.02 -12.52 -11.06
N GLN A 183 -12.26 -13.00 -11.12
CA GLN A 183 -12.74 -13.83 -12.24
C GLN A 183 -12.73 -13.08 -13.56
N ALA A 184 -13.15 -11.80 -13.57
CA ALA A 184 -13.10 -10.95 -14.76
C ALA A 184 -11.66 -10.69 -15.26
N TRP A 185 -10.66 -10.71 -14.37
CA TRP A 185 -9.27 -10.35 -14.70
C TRP A 185 -8.34 -11.56 -14.88
N LYS A 186 -8.62 -12.69 -14.22
CA LYS A 186 -7.75 -13.88 -14.23
C LYS A 186 -7.56 -14.49 -15.61
N GLY A 187 -8.57 -14.42 -16.48
CA GLY A 187 -8.49 -14.91 -17.86
C GLY A 187 -7.45 -14.17 -18.73
N GLU A 188 -7.08 -12.95 -18.36
CA GLU A 188 -6.05 -12.17 -19.07
C GLU A 188 -4.64 -12.33 -18.48
N GLY A 189 -4.47 -13.12 -17.42
CA GLY A 189 -3.16 -13.55 -16.90
C GLY A 189 -2.28 -12.47 -16.27
N TRP A 190 -2.75 -11.22 -16.08
CA TRP A 190 -1.91 -10.11 -15.61
C TRP A 190 -1.90 -9.84 -14.10
N LEU A 191 -2.70 -10.55 -13.30
CA LEU A 191 -2.69 -10.39 -11.85
C LEU A 191 -1.36 -10.85 -11.23
N SER A 192 -0.92 -10.18 -10.16
CA SER A 192 0.17 -10.70 -9.32
C SER A 192 -0.23 -12.03 -8.66
N GLN A 193 0.73 -12.88 -8.28
CA GLN A 193 0.40 -14.15 -7.59
C GLN A 193 -0.38 -13.92 -6.28
N GLN A 194 -0.10 -12.83 -5.58
CA GLN A 194 -0.84 -12.41 -4.38
C GLN A 194 -2.30 -12.07 -4.71
N ASP A 195 -2.52 -11.29 -5.77
CA ASP A 195 -3.86 -10.82 -6.17
C ASP A 195 -4.67 -11.88 -6.95
N ALA A 196 -3.98 -12.88 -7.52
CA ALA A 196 -4.58 -14.13 -8.01
C ALA A 196 -4.92 -15.14 -6.88
N GLY A 197 -4.52 -14.84 -5.64
CA GLY A 197 -4.75 -15.65 -4.45
C GLY A 197 -6.13 -15.51 -3.82
N GLY A 198 -6.27 -15.99 -2.57
CA GLY A 198 -7.50 -15.85 -1.79
C GLY A 198 -7.52 -14.56 -0.96
N CYS A 199 -8.68 -13.90 -0.89
CA CYS A 199 -8.86 -12.70 -0.08
C CYS A 199 -9.45 -13.02 1.31
N ARG A 200 -8.81 -12.49 2.36
CA ARG A 200 -9.33 -12.38 3.73
C ARG A 200 -8.98 -11.00 4.29
N VAL A 201 -9.91 -10.07 4.16
CA VAL A 201 -9.75 -8.68 4.62
C VAL A 201 -9.58 -8.61 6.15
N HIS A 202 -8.73 -7.70 6.60
CA HIS A 202 -8.42 -7.47 8.00
C HIS A 202 -7.80 -6.07 8.16
N TYR A 203 -8.00 -5.44 9.32
CA TYR A 203 -7.34 -4.17 9.65
C TYR A 203 -5.98 -4.45 10.28
N THR A 204 -4.89 -4.26 9.51
CA THR A 204 -3.53 -4.33 10.08
C THR A 204 -3.30 -3.15 11.03
N LEU A 205 -3.10 -3.45 12.32
CA LEU A 205 -2.85 -2.45 13.36
C LEU A 205 -1.36 -2.31 13.70
N MET A 206 -0.60 -3.40 13.63
CA MET A 206 0.85 -3.42 13.81
C MET A 206 1.48 -4.33 12.76
N ASN A 207 2.60 -3.92 12.15
CA ASN A 207 3.39 -4.76 11.25
C ASN A 207 4.83 -4.22 11.16
N LYS A 208 5.77 -5.06 10.75
CA LYS A 208 7.22 -4.78 10.64
C LYS A 208 7.90 -4.48 11.98
N VAL A 209 7.41 -5.10 13.05
CA VAL A 209 8.09 -5.15 14.36
C VAL A 209 8.81 -6.49 14.47
N ASP A 210 10.08 -6.46 14.85
CA ASP A 210 10.93 -7.65 14.96
C ASP A 210 10.98 -8.21 16.40
N ASP A 211 10.69 -7.38 17.40
CA ASP A 211 10.54 -7.79 18.80
C ASP A 211 9.19 -8.51 19.00
N GLU A 212 9.22 -9.82 19.23
CA GLU A 212 8.00 -10.61 19.39
C GLU A 212 7.25 -10.32 20.70
N GLY A 213 7.96 -9.82 21.72
CA GLY A 213 7.42 -9.44 23.02
C GLY A 213 6.72 -8.09 22.99
N GLU A 214 7.26 -7.10 22.30
CA GLU A 214 6.58 -5.82 21.99
C GLU A 214 5.22 -6.10 21.33
N VAL A 215 5.22 -6.95 20.28
CA VAL A 215 3.99 -7.35 19.57
C VAL A 215 3.02 -8.10 20.47
N GLN A 216 3.52 -8.93 21.40
CA GLN A 216 2.66 -9.72 22.28
C GLN A 216 1.99 -8.85 23.34
N ASN A 217 2.77 -8.01 24.03
CA ASN A 217 2.26 -7.09 25.04
C ASN A 217 1.19 -6.16 24.47
N ALA A 218 1.42 -5.59 23.28
CA ALA A 218 0.46 -4.72 22.60
C ALA A 218 -0.79 -5.45 22.09
N LEU A 219 -0.67 -6.74 21.73
CA LEU A 219 -1.83 -7.58 21.35
C LEU A 219 -2.70 -7.92 22.57
N ASP A 220 -2.08 -8.24 23.71
CA ASP A 220 -2.81 -8.58 24.94
C ASP A 220 -3.43 -7.33 25.59
N GLU A 221 -2.75 -6.18 25.53
CA GLU A 221 -3.32 -4.87 25.83
C GLU A 221 -4.59 -4.64 25.02
N LEU A 222 -4.54 -4.79 23.68
CA LEU A 222 -5.71 -4.62 22.82
C LEU A 222 -6.84 -5.58 23.19
N LYS A 223 -6.54 -6.88 23.40
CA LYS A 223 -7.54 -7.88 23.77
C LYS A 223 -8.24 -7.60 25.11
N SER A 224 -7.58 -6.94 26.06
CA SER A 224 -8.18 -6.62 27.36
C SER A 224 -9.45 -5.75 27.21
N PHE A 225 -9.40 -4.72 26.35
CA PHE A 225 -10.47 -3.74 26.19
C PHE A 225 -11.28 -3.88 24.90
N TRP A 226 -10.75 -4.50 23.85
CA TRP A 226 -11.46 -4.65 22.58
C TRP A 226 -12.65 -5.61 22.72
N LYS A 227 -13.81 -5.22 22.15
CA LYS A 227 -15.07 -6.00 22.16
C LYS A 227 -15.71 -6.14 20.77
N GLY A 228 -14.95 -5.86 19.72
CA GLY A 228 -15.47 -5.73 18.36
C GLY A 228 -16.13 -4.36 18.12
N ASP A 229 -16.34 -4.05 16.84
CA ASP A 229 -16.94 -2.80 16.37
C ASP A 229 -17.53 -2.97 14.97
N GLY A 230 -18.51 -2.14 14.63
CA GLY A 230 -19.32 -2.27 13.42
C GLY A 230 -19.52 -0.97 12.65
N GLY A 231 -19.82 -1.13 11.37
CA GLY A 231 -20.16 -0.05 10.44
C GLY A 231 -20.66 -0.62 9.11
N LYS A 232 -20.61 0.22 8.08
CA LYS A 232 -21.06 -0.09 6.72
C LYS A 232 -19.88 -0.10 5.76
N ALA A 233 -19.88 -1.03 4.80
CA ALA A 233 -19.15 -0.88 3.56
C ALA A 233 -20.02 -0.13 2.55
N GLU A 234 -19.49 0.96 2.00
CA GLU A 234 -20.22 1.88 1.13
C GLU A 234 -19.72 1.88 -0.32
N GLY A 235 -18.62 1.19 -0.60
CA GLY A 235 -18.04 1.14 -1.93
C GLY A 235 -16.63 0.55 -1.95
N LEU A 236 -15.94 0.85 -3.03
CA LEU A 236 -14.52 0.58 -3.24
C LEU A 236 -13.77 1.90 -3.38
N ALA A 237 -12.50 1.89 -2.98
CA ALA A 237 -11.58 2.99 -3.22
C ALA A 237 -10.32 2.46 -3.90
N LEU A 238 -9.93 3.14 -4.97
CA LEU A 238 -8.71 2.87 -5.73
C LEU A 238 -7.66 3.91 -5.35
N TRP A 239 -6.41 3.46 -5.20
CA TRP A 239 -5.29 4.30 -4.77
C TRP A 239 -4.04 4.01 -5.61
N ARG A 240 -3.38 5.03 -6.14
CA ARG A 240 -2.08 4.87 -6.80
C ARG A 240 -0.97 4.68 -5.77
N TYR A 241 -0.16 3.64 -5.92
CA TYR A 241 0.95 3.34 -5.01
C TYR A 241 2.18 4.19 -5.35
N ASP A 242 2.62 5.02 -4.40
CA ASP A 242 3.77 5.92 -4.50
C ASP A 242 4.73 5.66 -3.34
N ARG A 243 5.68 4.72 -3.52
CA ARG A 243 6.82 4.49 -2.60
C ARG A 243 6.38 4.29 -1.13
N GLY A 244 5.27 3.58 -0.94
CA GLY A 244 4.67 3.28 0.37
C GLY A 244 3.67 4.33 0.87
N PHE A 245 3.44 5.41 0.13
CA PHE A 245 2.25 6.25 0.25
C PHE A 245 1.17 5.76 -0.73
N TRP A 246 -0.09 5.95 -0.38
CA TRP A 246 -1.21 5.71 -1.28
C TRP A 246 -1.80 7.07 -1.64
N ARG A 247 -1.83 7.39 -2.94
CA ARG A 247 -2.47 8.58 -3.47
C ARG A 247 -3.89 8.23 -3.85
N TRP A 248 -4.86 9.06 -3.48
CA TRP A 248 -6.24 8.89 -3.90
C TRP A 248 -6.35 8.88 -5.43
N GLU A 249 -7.14 7.94 -5.97
CA GLU A 249 -7.48 7.90 -7.40
C GLU A 249 -9.00 8.08 -7.60
N ARG A 250 -9.82 7.11 -7.15
CA ARG A 250 -11.27 7.09 -7.46
C ARG A 250 -12.10 6.35 -6.41
N LYS A 251 -13.31 6.86 -6.11
CA LYS A 251 -14.37 6.16 -5.35
C LYS A 251 -15.32 5.45 -6.32
N PHE A 252 -15.74 4.25 -5.96
CA PHE A 252 -16.83 3.53 -6.61
C PHE A 252 -17.87 3.19 -5.53
N SER A 253 -18.91 4.01 -5.40
CA SER A 253 -19.98 3.77 -4.42
C SER A 253 -20.78 2.52 -4.79
N PHE A 254 -21.14 1.71 -3.80
CA PHE A 254 -22.11 0.63 -3.95
C PHE A 254 -23.52 1.21 -4.19
N LYS A 255 -24.19 0.72 -5.23
CA LYS A 255 -25.49 1.23 -5.73
C LYS A 255 -26.57 0.16 -5.85
N GLY A 256 -26.25 -1.10 -5.55
CA GLY A 256 -27.26 -2.16 -5.52
C GLY A 256 -28.36 -1.83 -4.53
N GLU A 257 -29.60 -2.09 -4.91
CA GLU A 257 -30.74 -1.97 -4.02
C GLU A 257 -30.61 -3.03 -2.92
N SER A 258 -30.99 -2.68 -1.68
CA SER A 258 -31.15 -3.69 -0.64
C SER A 258 -32.38 -4.51 -1.00
N GLY A 259 -32.20 -5.79 -1.34
CA GLY A 259 -33.33 -6.69 -1.59
C GLY A 259 -34.26 -6.71 -0.38
N SER A 260 -35.53 -6.38 -0.62
CA SER A 260 -36.62 -6.41 0.36
C SER A 260 -37.02 -7.83 0.74
#